data_AF-A0A7W5QKE3-F1
#
_entry.id   AF-A0A7W5QKE3-F1
#
_cell.length_a   1.000
_cell.length_b   1.000
_cell.length_c   1.000
_cell.angle_alpha   90.00
_cell.angle_beta   90.00
_cell.angle_gamma   90.00
#
_symmetry.space_group_name_H-M   'P 1'
#
loop_
_entity.id
_entity.type
_entity.pdbx_description
1 polymer ?
#
loop_
_entity_poly.entity_id
_entity_poly.type
_entity_poly.pdbx_seq_one_letter_code
_entity_poly.pdbx_strand_id
1 'polypeptide(L)'
;MELARAYKQLIDQIVATAGPAPLLHVHAGLAIYLLARLVLRERRGSLAALHVVFTAEMLNEALDWLAGSPSWSVRDTLGDITLTMLWPVAIAAVAQHRRRRWRRAAARRPRPAVPAAPYPSS
;
A
#
# COMPACT_ATOMS: atom_id res chain seq x y z
N MET A 1 16.85 -2.64 -23.95
CA MET A 1 16.46 -4.04 -24.11
C MET A 1 17.26 -4.97 -23.21
N GLU A 2 18.60 -4.92 -23.23
CA GLU A 2 19.44 -5.76 -22.34
C GLU A 2 19.15 -5.57 -20.85
N LEU A 3 18.95 -4.33 -20.38
CA LEU A 3 18.61 -4.05 -18.97
C LEU A 3 17.30 -4.73 -18.53
N ALA A 4 16.26 -4.69 -19.36
CA ALA A 4 14.96 -5.29 -19.05
C ALA A 4 15.04 -6.82 -19.01
N ARG A 5 15.85 -7.42 -19.89
CA ARG A 5 16.10 -8.87 -19.88
C ARG A 5 16.90 -9.31 -18.65
N ALA A 6 17.95 -8.57 -18.29
CA ALA A 6 18.74 -8.83 -17.09
C ALA A 6 17.87 -8.72 -15.82
N TYR A 7 16.98 -7.72 -15.77
CA TYR A 7 15.97 -7.59 -14.72
C TYR A 7 15.07 -8.83 -14.65
N LYS A 8 14.50 -9.27 -15.77
CA LYS A 8 13.62 -10.44 -15.81
C LYS A 8 14.34 -11.72 -15.34
N GLN A 9 15.56 -11.93 -15.81
CA GLN A 9 16.38 -13.07 -15.38
C GLN A 9 16.64 -13.08 -13.88
N LEU A 10 16.87 -11.90 -13.28
CA LEU A 10 17.01 -11.78 -11.83
C LEU A 10 15.72 -12.14 -11.09
N ILE A 11 14.57 -11.66 -11.56
CA ILE A 11 13.27 -12.00 -10.97
C ILE A 11 13.01 -13.51 -11.06
N ASP A 12 13.28 -14.14 -12.20
CA ASP A 12 13.11 -15.58 -12.38
C ASP A 12 14.01 -16.39 -11.42
N GLN A 13 15.24 -15.93 -11.16
CA GLN A 13 16.13 -16.52 -10.15
C GLN A 13 15.59 -16.38 -8.73
N ILE A 14 14.99 -15.22 -8.41
CA ILE A 14 14.33 -15.01 -7.12
C ILE A 14 13.14 -15.95 -6.98
N VAL A 15 12.30 -16.10 -8.00
CA VAL A 15 11.17 -17.05 -7.98
C VAL A 15 11.65 -18.49 -7.81
N ALA A 16 12.74 -18.88 -8.48
CA ALA A 16 13.31 -20.22 -8.36
C ALA A 16 13.82 -20.54 -6.94
N THR A 17 14.17 -19.52 -6.14
CA THR A 17 14.78 -19.69 -4.80
C THR A 17 13.84 -19.33 -3.66
N ALA A 18 12.95 -18.36 -3.83
CA ALA A 18 12.08 -17.80 -2.79
C ALA A 18 10.66 -18.37 -2.79
N GLY A 19 10.28 -19.10 -3.84
CA GLY A 19 8.96 -19.72 -3.97
C GLY A 19 8.12 -19.15 -5.11
N PRO A 20 6.86 -19.61 -5.24
CA PRO A 20 6.04 -19.33 -6.42
C PRO A 20 5.76 -17.83 -6.60
N ALA A 21 5.81 -17.36 -7.85
CA ALA A 21 5.63 -15.95 -8.21
C ALA A 21 4.40 -15.28 -7.56
N PRO A 22 3.19 -15.90 -7.53
CA PRO A 22 2.03 -15.29 -6.87
C PRO A 22 2.25 -14.94 -5.39
N LEU A 23 3.02 -15.77 -4.67
CA LEU A 23 3.34 -15.52 -3.27
C LEU A 23 4.30 -14.33 -3.15
N LEU A 24 5.26 -14.22 -4.07
CA LEU A 24 6.21 -13.12 -4.10
C LEU A 24 5.53 -11.78 -4.37
N HIS A 25 4.55 -11.72 -5.28
CA HIS A 25 3.76 -10.50 -5.55
C HIS A 25 3.04 -10.00 -4.29
N VAL A 26 2.43 -10.90 -3.51
CA VAL A 26 1.77 -10.53 -2.25
C VAL A 26 2.78 -9.94 -1.25
N HIS A 27 3.94 -10.59 -1.06
CA HIS A 27 4.95 -10.13 -0.11
C HIS A 27 5.64 -8.85 -0.56
N ALA A 28 5.96 -8.72 -1.85
CA ALA A 28 6.56 -7.53 -2.44
C ALA A 28 5.62 -6.32 -2.29
N GLY A 29 4.34 -6.48 -2.64
CA GLY A 29 3.33 -5.43 -2.48
C GLY A 29 3.20 -4.95 -1.03
N LEU A 30 3.20 -5.88 -0.06
CA LEU A 30 3.19 -5.55 1.37
C LEU A 30 4.48 -4.87 1.83
N ALA A 31 5.65 -5.36 1.40
CA ALA A 31 6.94 -4.77 1.76
C ALA A 31 7.06 -3.33 1.26
N ILE A 32 6.73 -3.09 -0.02
CA ILE A 32 6.71 -1.75 -0.62
C ILE A 32 5.72 -0.86 0.12
N TYR A 33 4.51 -1.35 0.44
CA TYR A 33 3.52 -0.59 1.19
C TYR A 33 4.03 -0.14 2.57
N LEU A 34 4.65 -1.05 3.33
CA LEU A 34 5.19 -0.78 4.66
C LEU A 34 6.36 0.20 4.60
N LEU A 35 7.29 0.01 3.65
CA LEU A 35 8.41 0.93 3.40
C LEU A 35 7.91 2.32 3.01
N ALA A 36 6.96 2.41 2.08
CA ALA A 36 6.35 3.67 1.68
C ALA A 36 5.71 4.39 2.88
N ARG A 37 4.99 3.65 3.74
CA ARG A 37 4.43 4.23 4.98
C ARG A 37 5.49 4.71 5.95
N LEU A 38 6.60 3.98 6.09
CA LEU A 38 7.70 4.36 6.96
C LEU A 38 8.38 5.64 6.47
N VAL A 39 8.70 5.70 5.17
CA VAL A 39 9.37 6.85 4.54
C VAL A 39 8.47 8.10 4.52
N LEU A 40 7.19 7.93 4.18
CA LEU A 40 6.24 9.05 4.12
C LEU A 40 5.79 9.53 5.51
N ARG A 41 6.16 8.83 6.59
CA ARG A 41 5.91 9.18 8.01
C ARG A 41 4.47 9.60 8.32
N GLU A 42 3.50 9.02 7.63
CA GLU A 42 2.28 9.79 7.36
C GLU A 42 1.09 9.47 8.28
N ARG A 43 0.64 10.47 9.04
CA ARG A 43 -0.60 10.41 9.85
C ARG A 43 -1.87 10.34 8.98
N ARG A 44 -1.79 10.56 7.66
CA ARG A 44 -2.89 10.56 6.67
C ARG A 44 -2.62 9.72 5.40
N GLY A 45 -1.42 9.16 5.25
CA GLY A 45 -0.87 8.66 3.97
C GLY A 45 -1.16 7.22 3.57
N SER A 46 -2.26 6.62 4.03
CA SER A 46 -2.62 5.28 3.52
C SER A 46 -2.85 5.29 2.01
N LEU A 47 -3.30 6.41 1.45
CA LEU A 47 -3.48 6.59 0.01
C LEU A 47 -2.17 6.86 -0.72
N ALA A 48 -1.26 7.67 -0.16
CA ALA A 48 0.03 7.94 -0.77
C ALA A 48 0.88 6.66 -0.86
N ALA A 49 0.91 5.87 0.22
CA ALA A 49 1.57 4.57 0.20
C ALA A 49 0.97 3.62 -0.85
N LEU A 50 -0.36 3.62 -1.06
CA LEU A 50 -0.99 2.84 -2.13
C LEU A 50 -0.55 3.27 -3.52
N HIS A 51 -0.44 4.58 -3.77
CA HIS A 51 0.04 5.08 -5.07
C HIS A 51 1.47 4.61 -5.33
N VAL A 52 2.32 4.59 -4.30
CA VAL A 52 3.70 4.08 -4.44
C VAL A 52 3.72 2.61 -4.85
N VAL A 53 2.92 1.74 -4.19
CA VAL A 53 2.84 0.33 -4.60
C VAL A 53 2.32 0.23 -6.03
N PHE A 54 1.26 0.97 -6.36
CA PHE A 54 0.65 0.93 -7.69
C PHE A 54 1.62 1.33 -8.79
N THR A 55 2.37 2.42 -8.57
CA THR A 55 3.41 2.86 -9.52
C THR A 55 4.53 1.84 -9.62
N ALA A 56 4.97 1.21 -8.52
CA ALA A 56 5.99 0.18 -8.55
C ALA A 56 5.56 -1.04 -9.39
N GLU A 57 4.30 -1.47 -9.25
CA GLU A 57 3.75 -2.58 -10.03
C GLU A 57 3.62 -2.23 -11.52
N MET A 58 3.14 -1.03 -11.85
CA MET A 58 3.06 -0.57 -13.24
C MET A 58 4.42 -0.48 -13.91
N LEU A 59 5.45 -0.06 -13.16
CA LEU A 59 6.83 -0.05 -13.67
C LEU A 59 7.34 -1.48 -13.87
N ASN A 60 7.00 -2.41 -12.98
CA ASN A 60 7.37 -3.82 -13.13
C ASN A 60 6.79 -4.43 -14.41
N GLU A 61 5.48 -4.25 -14.64
CA GLU A 61 4.79 -4.71 -15.85
C GLU A 61 5.34 -4.07 -17.12
N ALA A 62 5.69 -2.78 -17.07
CA ALA A 62 6.31 -2.09 -18.20
C ALA A 62 7.68 -2.68 -18.56
N LEU A 63 8.45 -3.14 -17.57
CA LEU A 63 9.73 -3.81 -17.79
C LEU A 63 9.53 -5.19 -18.42
N ASP A 64 8.51 -5.94 -17.98
CA ASP A 64 8.18 -7.26 -18.54
C ASP A 64 7.70 -7.16 -19.98
N TRP A 65 6.90 -6.15 -20.30
CA TRP A 65 6.48 -5.83 -21.67
C TRP A 65 7.69 -5.44 -22.55
N LEU A 66 8.57 -4.56 -22.06
CA LEU A 66 9.76 -4.12 -22.79
C LEU A 66 10.80 -5.24 -22.98
N ALA A 67 10.86 -6.21 -22.07
CA ALA A 67 11.72 -7.38 -22.20
C ALA A 67 11.27 -8.32 -23.34
N GLY A 68 10.04 -8.18 -23.84
CA GLY A 68 9.47 -9.03 -24.89
C GLY A 68 9.15 -10.44 -24.38
N SER A 69 8.74 -10.55 -23.11
CA SER A 69 8.49 -11.83 -22.46
C SER A 69 7.42 -12.65 -23.21
N PRO A 70 7.70 -13.91 -23.63
CA PRO A 70 6.74 -14.74 -24.37
C PRO A 70 5.47 -15.07 -23.59
N SER A 71 5.53 -14.99 -22.25
CA SER A 71 4.43 -15.25 -21.33
C SER A 71 3.63 -13.99 -20.97
N TRP A 72 3.94 -12.82 -21.55
CA TRP A 72 3.23 -11.60 -21.21
C TRP A 72 1.78 -11.68 -21.70
N SER A 73 0.85 -11.53 -20.77
CA SER A 73 -0.58 -11.66 -20.97
C SER A 73 -1.28 -10.63 -20.10
N VAL A 74 -2.22 -9.89 -20.67
CA VAL A 74 -3.04 -8.93 -19.93
C VAL A 74 -3.74 -9.59 -18.73
N ARG A 75 -4.07 -10.88 -18.84
CA ARG A 75 -4.70 -11.63 -17.75
C ARG A 75 -3.75 -11.88 -16.59
N ASP A 76 -2.49 -12.18 -16.88
CA ASP A 76 -1.47 -12.44 -15.85
C ASP A 76 -1.07 -11.13 -15.18
N THR A 77 -0.88 -10.06 -15.96
CA THR A 77 -0.69 -8.69 -15.45
C THR A 77 -1.81 -8.27 -14.49
N LEU A 78 -3.08 -8.51 -14.82
CA LEU A 78 -4.19 -8.20 -13.92
C LEU A 78 -4.17 -9.06 -12.65
N GLY A 79 -3.72 -10.31 -12.75
CA GLY A 79 -3.51 -11.20 -11.62
C GLY A 79 -2.44 -10.66 -10.67
N ASP A 80 -1.29 -10.27 -11.21
CA ASP A 80 -0.17 -9.73 -10.46
C ASP A 80 -0.53 -8.42 -9.77
N ILE A 81 -1.16 -7.48 -10.49
CA ILE A 81 -1.70 -6.24 -9.89
C ILE A 81 -2.67 -6.56 -8.74
N THR A 82 -3.55 -7.53 -8.93
CA THR A 82 -4.51 -7.92 -7.88
C THR A 82 -3.78 -8.45 -6.65
N LEU A 83 -2.84 -9.38 -6.84
CA LEU A 83 -2.07 -9.98 -5.74
C LEU A 83 -1.22 -8.93 -5.00
N THR A 84 -0.60 -8.02 -5.75
CA THR A 84 0.24 -6.94 -5.21
C THR A 84 -0.59 -5.88 -4.47
N MET A 85 -1.79 -5.52 -4.96
CA MET A 85 -2.62 -4.45 -4.38
C MET A 85 -3.61 -4.89 -3.31
N LEU A 86 -4.10 -6.13 -3.34
CA LEU A 86 -5.27 -6.56 -2.56
C LEU A 86 -5.10 -6.26 -1.06
N TRP A 87 -4.01 -6.70 -0.46
CA TRP A 87 -3.76 -6.52 0.96
C TRP A 87 -3.40 -5.08 1.35
N PRO A 88 -2.51 -4.37 0.62
CA PRO A 88 -2.31 -2.94 0.84
C PRO A 88 -3.62 -2.14 0.84
N VAL A 89 -4.52 -2.40 -0.12
CA VAL A 89 -5.83 -1.72 -0.22
C VAL A 89 -6.70 -2.07 0.98
N ALA A 90 -6.80 -3.35 1.35
CA ALA A 90 -7.56 -3.78 2.52
C ALA A 90 -7.07 -3.12 3.82
N ILE A 91 -5.75 -3.09 4.04
CA ILE A 91 -5.13 -2.46 5.22
C ILE A 91 -5.42 -0.96 5.24
N ALA A 92 -5.27 -0.28 4.09
CA ALA A 92 -5.57 1.13 3.95
C ALA A 92 -7.05 1.44 4.24
N ALA A 93 -7.96 0.62 3.72
CA ALA A 93 -9.40 0.75 3.93
C ALA A 93 -9.77 0.59 5.41
N VAL A 94 -9.26 -0.46 6.08
CA VAL A 94 -9.49 -0.69 7.51
C VAL A 94 -8.92 0.46 8.34
N ALA A 95 -7.70 0.91 8.05
CA ALA A 95 -7.09 2.04 8.75
C ALA A 95 -7.91 3.33 8.59
N GLN A 96 -8.39 3.61 7.38
CA GLN A 96 -9.22 4.77 7.09
C GLN A 96 -10.58 4.69 7.78
N HIS A 97 -11.22 3.52 7.76
CA HIS A 97 -12.48 3.28 8.45
C HIS A 97 -12.35 3.47 9.96
N ARG A 98 -11.29 2.92 10.57
CA ARG A 98 -10.97 3.17 11.99
C ARG A 98 -10.81 4.68 12.23
N ARG A 99 -9.95 5.38 11.49
CA ARG A 99 -9.78 6.83 11.65
C ARG A 99 -11.09 7.62 11.57
N ARG A 100 -11.97 7.28 10.62
CA ARG A 100 -13.31 7.89 10.49
C ARG A 100 -14.17 7.64 11.73
N ARG A 101 -14.21 6.41 12.26
CA ARG A 101 -14.95 6.07 13.49
C ARG A 101 -14.43 6.84 14.71
N TRP A 102 -13.12 6.92 14.88
CA TRP A 102 -12.50 7.65 16.00
C TRP A 102 -12.79 9.16 15.94
N ARG A 103 -12.73 9.77 14.74
CA ARG A 103 -13.09 11.19 14.55
C ARG A 103 -14.56 11.45 14.89
N ARG A 104 -15.47 10.56 14.45
CA ARG A 104 -16.90 10.66 14.79
C ARG A 104 -17.15 10.52 16.29
N ALA A 105 -16.47 9.59 16.95
CA ALA A 105 -16.57 9.42 18.40
C ALA A 105 -16.05 10.64 19.17
N ALA A 106 -14.90 11.21 18.74
CA ALA A 106 -14.35 12.42 19.34
C ALA A 106 -15.27 13.65 19.19
N ALA A 107 -15.90 13.81 18.02
CA ALA A 107 -16.84 14.90 17.76
C ALA A 107 -18.14 14.81 18.58
N ARG A 108 -18.52 13.60 19.03
CA ARG A 108 -19.71 13.36 19.86
C ARG A 108 -19.47 13.54 21.36
N ARG A 109 -18.22 13.72 21.81
CA ARG A 109 -17.93 13.94 23.22
C ARG A 109 -18.42 15.34 23.64
N PRO A 110 -19.27 15.46 24.67
CA PRO A 110 -19.70 16.76 25.18
C PRO A 110 -18.48 17.60 25.56
N ARG A 111 -18.50 18.90 25.24
CA ARG A 111 -17.47 19.83 25.71
C ARG A 111 -17.57 19.86 27.23
N PRO A 112 -16.47 19.69 27.99
CA PRO A 112 -16.53 19.76 29.44
C PRO A 112 -17.15 21.10 29.83
N ALA A 113 -18.18 21.06 30.69
CA ALA A 113 -18.80 22.26 31.22
C ALA A 113 -17.69 23.09 31.88
N VAL A 114 -17.51 24.33 31.41
CA VAL A 114 -16.60 25.26 32.08
C VAL A 114 -17.20 25.46 33.48
N PRO A 115 -16.49 25.10 34.57
CA PRO A 115 -17.00 25.34 35.90
C PRO A 115 -17.29 26.83 36.03
N ALA A 116 -18.52 27.17 36.42
CA ALA A 116 -18.93 28.54 36.66
C ALA A 116 -17.95 29.15 37.68
N ALA A 117 -17.36 30.29 37.34
CA ALA A 117 -16.46 30.99 38.24
C ALA A 117 -17.19 31.26 39.58
N PRO A 118 -16.56 31.00 40.74
CA PRO A 118 -17.17 31.31 42.02
C PRO A 118 -17.50 32.80 42.08
N TYR A 119 -18.74 33.14 42.41
CA TYR A 119 -19.17 34.52 42.60
C TYR A 119 -18.31 35.17 43.70
N PRO A 120 -17.87 36.42 43.52
CA PRO A 120 -17.14 37.13 44.55
C PRO A 120 -18.05 37.34 45.77
N SER A 121 -17.61 36.86 46.94
CA SER A 121 -18.23 37.16 48.22
C SER A 121 -18.01 38.63 48.55
N SER A 122 -19.11 39.36 48.71
CA SER A 122 -19.18 40.77 49.12
C SER A 122 -18.59 41.04 50.50
#